data_AF-A0A7V5CBY9-F1
#
_entry.id   AF-A0A7V5CBY9-F1
#
_cell.length_a   1.000
_cell.length_b   1.000
_cell.length_c   1.000
_cell.angle_alpha   90.00
_cell.angle_beta   90.00
_cell.angle_gamma   90.00
#
_symmetry.space_group_name_H-M   'P 1'
#
loop_
_entity.id
_entity.type
_entity.pdbx_description
1 polymer ?
#
loop_
_entity_poly.entity_id
_entity_poly.type
_entity_poly.pdbx_seq_one_letter_code
_entity_poly.pdbx_strand_id
1 'polypeptide(L)'
;NPNPVLQFTAPQELLFTYFRISMVGGLALAFPVIGYQMWRFVAPGLYKSEKAAFLPFLIVSPLMFLLGATFAHLVVVPLAMAFFLGFADLPSVAAAYFSGEGATLAPAASSEGIDFVFQGKVDQTLDISLKMIVAFGLTFQLPVLLTLMGKAGLASAVGLRSVRKYAVVGILLLAALVTPPDVITQVILFTVVYGLYEISIFFVARVEKQREARLRAEGLWNEDDDEDDAPAAEAEEAAAQDDDPIFKEFEDDEEAADAEEHGQDKPVWDIAEDDPRRTDEDDDPGMVNKD
;
A
#
# COMPACT_ATOMS: atom_id res chain seq x y z
N ASN A 1 -2.75 -32.53 10.04
CA ASN A 1 -1.91 -32.91 11.20
C ASN A 1 -2.11 -31.88 12.32
N PRO A 2 -2.63 -32.24 13.51
CA PRO A 2 -2.91 -31.28 14.59
C PRO A 2 -1.67 -30.68 15.25
N ASN A 3 -0.47 -31.18 14.95
CA ASN A 3 0.79 -30.61 15.44
C ASN A 3 1.83 -30.55 14.29
N PRO A 4 1.87 -29.45 13.50
CA PRO A 4 2.88 -29.28 12.48
C PRO A 4 4.28 -29.23 13.13
N VAL A 5 5.08 -30.27 12.89
CA VAL A 5 6.45 -30.34 13.38
C VAL A 5 7.36 -29.58 12.43
N LEU A 6 8.10 -28.61 12.97
CA LEU A 6 9.13 -27.93 12.20
C LEU A 6 10.38 -28.81 12.14
N GLN A 7 10.89 -29.05 10.94
CA GLN A 7 12.04 -29.92 10.73
C GLN A 7 13.27 -29.11 10.31
N PHE A 8 14.44 -29.57 10.76
CA PHE A 8 15.73 -29.14 10.23
C PHE A 8 16.15 -30.13 9.15
N THR A 9 16.43 -29.63 7.96
CA THR A 9 16.77 -30.49 6.79
C THR A 9 18.27 -30.70 6.67
N ALA A 10 19.10 -29.81 7.24
CA ALA A 10 20.55 -29.93 7.22
C ALA A 10 21.16 -29.67 8.61
N PRO A 11 22.30 -30.30 8.96
CA PRO A 11 22.89 -30.18 10.30
C PRO A 11 23.38 -28.76 10.62
N GLN A 12 23.82 -28.00 9.62
CA GLN A 12 24.27 -26.62 9.79
C GLN A 12 23.11 -25.61 10.00
N GLU A 13 21.87 -25.97 9.64
CA GLU A 13 20.71 -25.07 9.74
C GLU A 13 20.41 -24.71 11.19
N LEU A 14 20.57 -25.67 12.11
CA LEU A 14 20.36 -25.44 13.54
C LEU A 14 21.34 -24.38 14.08
N LEU A 15 22.61 -24.47 13.67
CA LEU A 15 23.64 -23.51 14.08
C LEU A 15 23.35 -22.11 13.53
N PHE A 16 23.06 -21.98 12.24
CA PHE A 16 22.73 -20.69 11.62
C PHE A 16 21.44 -20.09 12.17
N THR A 17 20.46 -20.93 12.52
CA THR A 17 19.24 -20.51 13.19
C THR A 17 19.55 -19.81 14.52
N TYR A 18 20.38 -20.42 15.37
CA TYR A 18 20.78 -19.80 16.63
C TYR A 18 21.59 -18.52 16.45
N PHE A 19 22.48 -18.46 15.45
CA PHE A 19 23.20 -17.24 15.13
C PHE A 19 22.27 -16.11 14.68
N ARG A 20 21.29 -16.39 13.82
CA ARG A 20 20.30 -15.38 13.38
C ARG A 20 19.46 -14.87 14.53
N ILE A 21 18.91 -15.76 15.36
CA ILE A 21 18.07 -15.37 16.50
C ILE A 21 18.87 -14.55 17.51
N SER A 22 20.09 -14.98 17.86
CA SER A 22 20.94 -14.25 18.81
C SER A 22 21.40 -12.91 18.26
N MET A 23 21.69 -12.80 16.96
CA MET A 23 22.05 -11.54 16.32
C MET A 23 20.87 -10.55 16.34
N VAL A 24 19.67 -10.99 15.94
CA VAL A 24 18.48 -10.12 15.92
C VAL A 24 18.04 -9.76 17.33
N GLY A 25 17.98 -10.73 18.25
CA GLY A 25 17.64 -10.48 19.65
C GLY A 25 18.65 -9.59 20.36
N GLY A 26 19.95 -9.79 20.10
CA GLY A 26 21.02 -8.96 20.62
C GLY A 26 20.94 -7.53 20.08
N LEU A 27 20.67 -7.34 18.78
CA LEU A 27 20.45 -6.03 18.19
C LEU A 27 19.23 -5.33 18.78
N ALA A 28 18.12 -6.06 18.98
CA ALA A 28 16.90 -5.52 19.57
C ALA A 28 17.13 -5.05 21.02
N LEU A 29 17.85 -5.84 21.83
CA LEU A 29 18.21 -5.45 23.21
C LEU A 29 19.22 -4.30 23.25
N ALA A 30 20.13 -4.22 22.27
CA ALA A 30 21.08 -3.11 22.14
C ALA A 30 20.43 -1.83 21.58
N PHE A 31 19.25 -1.92 20.94
CA PHE A 31 18.59 -0.81 20.28
C PHE A 31 18.40 0.43 21.16
N PRO A 32 18.01 0.35 22.46
CA PRO A 32 17.91 1.54 23.31
C PRO A 32 19.25 2.26 23.50
N VAL A 33 20.35 1.50 23.61
CA VAL A 33 21.70 2.06 23.74
C VAL A 33 22.16 2.67 22.40
N ILE A 34 21.92 1.97 21.29
CA ILE A 34 22.23 2.47 19.94
C ILE A 34 21.46 3.76 19.66
N GLY A 35 20.16 3.79 19.95
CA GLY A 35 19.32 4.98 19.80
C GLY A 35 19.80 6.15 20.65
N TYR A 36 20.19 5.89 21.90
CA TYR A 36 20.76 6.92 22.77
C TYR A 36 22.07 7.50 22.21
N GLN A 37 22.94 6.66 21.65
CA GLN A 37 24.18 7.10 21.03
C GLN A 37 23.95 7.86 19.72
N MET A 38 22.99 7.42 18.89
CA MET A 38 22.55 8.15 17.71
C MET A 38 22.01 9.54 18.10
N TRP A 39 21.19 9.63 19.16
CA TRP A 39 20.72 10.91 19.66
C TRP A 39 21.87 11.81 20.12
N ARG A 40 22.84 11.28 20.88
CA ARG A 40 24.00 12.06 21.32
C ARG A 40 24.87 12.55 20.16
N PHE A 41 24.87 11.83 19.03
CA PHE A 41 25.55 12.23 17.81
C PHE A 41 24.79 13.32 17.03
N VAL A 42 23.46 13.25 16.96
CA VAL A 42 22.62 14.24 16.24
C VAL A 42 22.37 15.50 17.07
N ALA A 43 22.21 15.38 18.39
CA ALA A 43 21.95 16.48 19.31
C ALA A 43 22.92 17.68 19.22
N PRO A 44 24.24 17.55 18.97
CA PRO A 44 25.11 18.71 18.78
C PRO A 44 24.79 19.50 17.50
N GLY A 45 24.20 18.88 16.47
CA GLY A 45 23.79 19.55 15.23
C GLY A 45 22.43 20.25 15.30
N LEU A 46 21.70 20.13 16.41
CA LEU A 46 20.30 20.54 16.54
C LEU A 46 20.14 21.73 17.51
N TYR A 47 19.20 22.65 17.23
CA TYR A 47 19.01 23.86 18.05
C TYR A 47 18.49 23.52 19.46
N LYS A 48 18.80 24.36 20.46
CA LYS A 48 18.47 24.09 21.88
C LYS A 48 16.96 23.89 22.13
N SER A 49 16.12 24.60 21.37
CA SER A 49 14.66 24.48 21.39
C SER A 49 14.15 23.16 20.78
N GLU A 50 14.89 22.58 19.84
CA GLU A 50 14.53 21.34 19.14
C GLU A 50 14.97 20.09 19.92
N LYS A 51 16.03 20.18 20.75
CA LYS A 51 16.48 19.05 21.59
C LYS A 51 15.37 18.51 22.50
N ALA A 52 14.53 19.41 23.03
CA ALA A 52 13.39 19.04 23.87
C ALA A 52 12.28 18.30 23.07
N ALA A 53 12.20 18.54 21.75
CA ALA A 53 11.26 17.87 20.88
C ALA A 53 11.64 16.41 20.59
N PHE A 54 12.95 16.14 20.49
CA PHE A 54 13.52 14.82 20.19
C PHE A 54 13.55 13.87 21.40
N LEU A 55 13.57 14.39 22.64
CA LEU A 55 13.65 13.56 23.84
C LEU A 55 12.48 12.56 24.01
N PRO A 56 11.19 12.95 23.92
CA PRO A 56 10.10 11.99 24.01
C PRO A 56 10.09 11.00 22.83
N PHE A 57 10.51 11.43 21.64
CA PHE A 57 10.61 10.59 20.45
C PHE A 57 11.55 9.39 20.66
N LEU A 58 12.67 9.60 21.36
CA LEU A 58 13.64 8.53 21.64
C LEU A 58 13.07 7.40 22.51
N ILE A 59 12.02 7.69 23.29
CA ILE A 59 11.31 6.70 24.13
C ILE A 59 10.12 6.11 23.37
N VAL A 60 9.43 6.92 22.56
CA VAL A 60 8.28 6.48 21.76
C VAL A 60 8.71 5.55 20.62
N SER A 61 9.88 5.76 20.00
CA SER A 61 10.30 4.96 18.84
C SER A 61 10.61 3.49 19.16
N PRO A 62 11.32 3.12 20.26
CA PRO A 62 11.49 1.72 20.63
C PRO A 62 10.16 1.07 21.03
N LEU A 63 9.25 1.83 21.66
CA LEU A 63 7.92 1.34 22.03
C LEU A 63 7.07 1.05 20.79
N MET A 64 7.07 1.95 19.80
CA MET A 64 6.38 1.72 18.53
C MET A 64 7.00 0.59 17.72
N PHE A 65 8.33 0.46 17.73
CA PHE A 65 9.00 -0.68 17.09
C PHE A 65 8.59 -2.01 17.73
N LEU A 66 8.55 -2.09 19.07
CA LEU A 66 8.09 -3.29 19.79
C LEU A 66 6.61 -3.58 19.51
N LEU A 67 5.77 -2.54 19.43
CA LEU A 67 4.37 -2.67 19.07
C LEU A 67 4.20 -3.21 17.64
N GLY A 68 4.97 -2.69 16.68
CA GLY A 68 5.01 -3.18 15.30
C GLY A 68 5.53 -4.62 15.20
N ALA A 69 6.60 -4.96 15.93
CA ALA A 69 7.14 -6.31 16.00
C ALA A 69 6.13 -7.31 16.58
N THR A 70 5.42 -6.90 17.64
CA THR A 70 4.36 -7.70 18.26
C THR A 70 3.18 -7.88 17.31
N PHE A 71 2.76 -6.82 16.63
CA PHE A 71 1.71 -6.87 15.61
C PHE A 71 2.09 -7.79 14.45
N ALA A 72 3.34 -7.74 13.97
CA ALA A 72 3.83 -8.62 12.92
C ALA A 72 3.71 -10.09 13.33
N HIS A 73 4.17 -10.44 14.53
CA HIS A 73 4.16 -11.81 15.00
C HIS A 73 2.75 -12.34 15.31
N LEU A 74 1.88 -11.51 15.88
CA LEU A 74 0.56 -11.95 16.35
C LEU A 74 -0.56 -11.80 15.32
N VAL A 75 -0.42 -10.89 14.37
CA VAL A 75 -1.47 -10.62 13.37
C VAL A 75 -1.01 -11.03 11.99
N VAL A 76 0.15 -10.53 11.54
CA VAL A 76 0.56 -10.70 10.15
C VAL A 76 1.05 -12.11 9.86
N VAL A 77 1.94 -12.66 10.68
CA VAL A 77 2.46 -14.03 10.50
C VAL A 77 1.33 -15.07 10.51
N PRO A 78 0.38 -15.10 11.47
CA PRO A 78 -0.71 -16.06 11.43
C PRO A 78 -1.66 -15.82 10.26
N LEU A 79 -1.90 -14.56 9.87
CA LEU A 79 -2.71 -14.25 8.69
C LEU A 79 -2.06 -14.77 7.40
N ALA A 80 -0.76 -14.53 7.22
CA ALA A 80 -0.01 -15.03 6.07
C ALA A 80 -0.02 -16.56 6.04
N MET A 81 0.16 -17.21 7.20
CA MET A 81 0.13 -18.67 7.27
C MET A 81 -1.27 -19.24 6.99
N ALA A 82 -2.32 -18.58 7.48
CA ALA A 82 -3.70 -18.96 7.18
C ALA A 82 -4.02 -18.84 5.69
N PHE A 83 -3.53 -17.79 5.02
CA PHE A 83 -3.68 -17.65 3.58
C PHE A 83 -2.92 -18.74 2.81
N PHE A 84 -1.64 -18.97 3.11
CA PHE A 84 -0.84 -19.98 2.41
C PHE A 84 -1.39 -21.41 2.58
N LEU A 85 -1.88 -21.74 3.78
CA LEU A 85 -2.53 -23.04 4.03
C LEU A 85 -3.90 -23.11 3.34
N GLY A 86 -4.68 -22.03 3.34
CA GLY A 86 -5.98 -21.99 2.66
C GLY A 86 -5.87 -22.11 1.13
N PHE A 87 -4.78 -21.62 0.52
CA PHE A 87 -4.53 -21.81 -0.92
C PHE A 87 -4.33 -23.27 -1.30
N ALA A 88 -3.76 -24.10 -0.42
CA ALA A 88 -3.56 -25.53 -0.67
C ALA A 88 -4.89 -26.28 -0.84
N ASP A 89 -5.97 -25.79 -0.21
CA ASP A 89 -7.30 -26.37 -0.32
C ASP A 89 -8.09 -25.86 -1.54
N LEU A 90 -7.73 -24.72 -2.16
CA LEU A 90 -8.48 -24.15 -3.29
C LEU A 90 -8.77 -25.13 -4.45
N PRO A 91 -7.80 -25.96 -4.89
CA PRO A 91 -8.07 -26.95 -5.94
C PRO A 91 -9.07 -28.02 -5.51
N SER A 92 -9.11 -28.40 -4.23
CA SER A 92 -10.05 -29.42 -3.72
C SER A 92 -11.46 -28.87 -3.62
N VAL A 93 -11.63 -27.60 -3.21
CA VAL A 93 -12.94 -26.93 -3.22
C VAL A 93 -13.42 -26.68 -4.65
N ALA A 94 -12.54 -26.22 -5.54
CA ALA A 94 -12.87 -26.05 -6.95
C ALA A 94 -13.28 -27.38 -7.60
N ALA A 95 -12.56 -28.46 -7.34
CA ALA A 95 -12.93 -29.80 -7.79
C ALA A 95 -14.29 -30.24 -7.25
N ALA A 96 -14.60 -29.97 -5.97
CA ALA A 96 -15.90 -30.25 -5.37
C ALA A 96 -17.04 -29.44 -6.04
N TYR A 97 -16.81 -28.16 -6.34
CA TYR A 97 -17.74 -27.33 -7.12
C TYR A 97 -18.00 -27.91 -8.51
N PHE A 98 -16.95 -28.36 -9.22
CA PHE A 98 -17.09 -28.92 -10.58
C PHE A 98 -17.61 -30.37 -10.58
N SER A 99 -17.46 -31.12 -9.49
CA SER A 99 -17.99 -32.49 -9.37
C SER A 99 -19.45 -32.53 -8.93
N GLY A 100 -20.09 -31.38 -8.69
CA GLY A 100 -21.49 -31.30 -8.27
C GLY A 100 -21.73 -31.63 -6.80
N GLU A 101 -20.67 -31.87 -6.03
CA GLU A 101 -20.73 -32.05 -4.58
C GLU A 101 -20.79 -30.64 -3.96
N GLY A 102 -21.99 -30.20 -3.58
CA GLY A 102 -22.25 -28.84 -3.13
C GLY A 102 -21.15 -28.30 -2.22
N ALA A 103 -20.63 -27.13 -2.56
CA ALA A 103 -19.39 -26.62 -1.98
C ALA A 103 -19.51 -26.30 -0.50
N THR A 104 -19.11 -27.28 0.31
CA THR A 104 -18.83 -27.03 1.71
C THR A 104 -17.41 -26.50 1.81
N LEU A 105 -17.23 -25.34 2.46
CA LEU A 105 -15.95 -24.72 2.83
C LEU A 105 -15.13 -25.56 3.85
N ALA A 106 -15.43 -26.85 3.98
CA ALA A 106 -14.69 -27.74 4.85
C ALA A 106 -13.47 -28.28 4.10
N PRO A 107 -12.31 -28.42 4.76
CA PRO A 107 -11.17 -29.08 4.16
C PRO A 107 -11.63 -30.49 3.78
N ALA A 108 -11.69 -30.75 2.48
CA ALA A 108 -11.98 -32.08 1.97
C ALA A 108 -10.80 -32.96 2.38
N ALA A 109 -10.93 -33.62 3.52
CA ALA A 109 -10.14 -34.80 3.84
C ALA A 109 -10.56 -35.89 2.85
N SER A 110 -10.09 -35.80 1.61
CA SER A 110 -10.23 -36.86 0.64
C SER A 110 -9.41 -38.04 1.17
N SER A 111 -10.11 -39.06 1.65
CA SER A 111 -9.50 -40.29 2.17
C SER A 111 -8.83 -41.16 1.10
N GLU A 112 -8.90 -40.75 -0.17
CA GLU A 112 -8.13 -41.30 -1.29
C GLU A 112 -7.70 -40.13 -2.20
N GLY A 113 -6.48 -39.64 -2.00
CA GLY A 113 -5.87 -38.55 -2.74
C GLY A 113 -4.49 -38.23 -2.16
N ILE A 114 -3.63 -37.56 -2.93
CA ILE A 114 -2.31 -37.12 -2.45
C ILE A 114 -2.51 -36.21 -1.23
N ASP A 115 -2.13 -36.69 -0.04
CA ASP A 115 -2.24 -35.93 1.21
C ASP A 115 -1.19 -34.81 1.23
N PHE A 116 -1.66 -33.56 1.27
CA PHE A 116 -0.80 -32.39 1.40
C PHE A 116 -0.40 -32.23 2.88
N VAL A 117 0.63 -32.97 3.30
CA VAL A 117 1.20 -32.80 4.64
C VAL A 117 2.17 -31.61 4.64
N PHE A 118 1.80 -30.54 5.34
CA PHE A 118 2.71 -29.41 5.57
C PHE A 118 3.95 -29.85 6.36
N GLN A 119 5.10 -29.91 5.68
CA GLN A 119 6.42 -30.16 6.27
C GLN A 119 7.19 -28.85 6.38
N GLY A 120 6.87 -28.05 7.41
CA GLY A 120 7.49 -26.74 7.61
C GLY A 120 8.97 -26.86 7.95
N LYS A 121 9.83 -26.11 7.24
CA LYS A 121 11.26 -25.99 7.55
C LYS A 121 11.50 -24.84 8.51
N VAL A 122 12.23 -25.11 9.61
CA VAL A 122 12.52 -24.10 10.64
C VAL A 122 13.17 -22.84 10.06
N ASP A 123 14.20 -23.03 9.25
CA ASP A 123 14.96 -21.92 8.66
C ASP A 123 14.06 -21.00 7.82
N GLN A 124 13.14 -21.54 7.02
CA GLN A 124 12.20 -20.75 6.21
C GLN A 124 11.17 -20.02 7.08
N THR A 125 10.56 -20.73 8.04
CA THR A 125 9.57 -20.13 8.94
C THR A 125 10.18 -18.98 9.75
N LEU A 126 11.41 -19.16 10.23
CA LEU A 126 12.13 -18.13 10.95
C LEU A 126 12.55 -16.98 10.03
N ASP A 127 13.05 -17.25 8.82
CA ASP A 127 13.44 -16.18 7.89
C ASP A 127 12.25 -15.30 7.53
N ILE A 128 11.09 -15.91 7.25
CA ILE A 128 9.84 -15.20 7.01
C ILE A 128 9.45 -14.39 8.24
N SER A 129 9.41 -15.02 9.43
CA SER A 129 8.99 -14.35 10.66
C SER A 129 9.91 -13.17 11.02
N LEU A 130 11.23 -13.34 10.90
CA LEU A 130 12.22 -12.30 11.19
C LEU A 130 12.13 -11.14 10.20
N LYS A 131 12.00 -11.42 8.90
CA LYS A 131 11.82 -10.37 7.87
C LYS A 131 10.55 -9.57 8.12
N MET A 132 9.44 -10.24 8.45
CA MET A 132 8.20 -9.57 8.84
C MET A 132 8.42 -8.70 10.08
N ILE A 133 8.94 -9.26 11.17
CA ILE A 133 9.16 -8.51 12.42
C ILE A 133 10.01 -7.25 12.19
N VAL A 134 11.09 -7.35 11.42
CA VAL A 134 11.96 -6.20 11.13
C VAL A 134 11.27 -5.19 10.23
N ALA A 135 10.64 -5.63 9.13
CA ALA A 135 9.99 -4.73 8.20
C ALA A 135 8.81 -4.00 8.82
N PHE A 136 7.96 -4.71 9.57
CA PHE A 136 6.83 -4.11 10.28
C PHE A 136 7.27 -3.25 11.47
N GLY A 137 8.32 -3.66 12.19
CA GLY A 137 8.92 -2.82 13.20
C GLY A 137 9.38 -1.48 12.61
N LEU A 138 9.97 -1.51 11.41
CA LEU A 138 10.39 -0.32 10.67
C LEU A 138 9.20 0.51 10.15
N THR A 139 8.14 -0.11 9.61
CA THR A 139 6.96 0.64 9.16
C THR A 139 6.23 1.35 10.29
N PHE A 140 6.22 0.77 11.48
CA PHE A 140 5.68 1.42 12.68
C PHE A 140 6.54 2.60 13.17
N GLN A 141 7.73 2.83 12.59
CA GLN A 141 8.47 4.07 12.79
C GLN A 141 7.95 5.21 11.91
N LEU A 142 7.19 4.94 10.84
CA LEU A 142 6.65 5.98 9.95
C LEU A 142 5.81 7.02 10.71
N PRO A 143 4.86 6.66 11.59
CA PRO A 143 4.09 7.66 12.32
C PRO A 143 4.97 8.52 13.22
N VAL A 144 5.97 7.91 13.83
CA VAL A 144 6.88 8.57 14.75
C VAL A 144 7.77 9.54 13.98
N LEU A 145 8.34 9.11 12.85
CA LEU A 145 9.22 9.88 11.98
C LEU A 145 8.50 11.06 11.32
N LEU A 146 7.29 10.84 10.79
CA LEU A 146 6.47 11.90 10.18
C LEU A 146 6.03 12.94 11.22
N THR A 147 5.65 12.50 12.43
CA THR A 147 5.32 13.43 13.52
C THR A 147 6.54 14.25 13.95
N LEU A 148 7.74 13.68 13.90
CA LEU A 148 8.98 14.40 14.18
C LEU A 148 9.29 15.44 13.09
N MET A 149 9.14 15.08 11.81
CA MET A 149 9.32 16.00 10.70
C MET A 149 8.33 17.17 10.77
N GLY A 150 7.06 16.90 11.08
CA GLY A 150 6.06 17.96 11.28
C GLY A 150 6.36 18.86 12.47
N LYS A 151 6.86 18.29 13.57
CA LYS A 151 7.31 19.07 14.72
C LYS A 151 8.57 19.92 14.42
N ALA A 152 9.42 19.46 13.52
CA ALA A 152 10.61 20.18 13.05
C ALA A 152 10.30 21.20 11.94
N GLY A 153 9.06 21.25 11.44
CA GLY A 153 8.68 22.12 10.32
C GLY A 153 9.21 21.65 8.95
N LEU A 154 9.69 20.41 8.84
CA LEU A 154 10.18 19.83 7.57
C LEU A 154 9.07 19.20 6.71
N ALA A 155 7.90 18.96 7.29
CA ALA A 155 6.76 18.37 6.60
C ALA A 155 5.46 18.97 7.15
N SER A 156 4.62 19.54 6.29
CA SER A 156 3.31 20.05 6.71
C SER A 156 2.22 18.99 6.56
N ALA A 157 1.16 19.02 7.38
CA ALA A 157 0.03 18.12 7.22
C ALA A 157 -0.64 18.26 5.84
N VAL A 158 -0.63 19.48 5.28
CA VAL A 158 -1.14 19.79 3.94
C VAL A 158 -0.27 19.13 2.86
N GLY A 159 1.06 19.31 2.92
CA GLY A 159 1.99 18.69 1.98
C GLY A 159 1.98 17.17 2.06
N LEU A 160 1.84 16.60 3.27
CA LEU A 160 1.62 15.16 3.45
C LEU A 160 0.30 14.69 2.82
N ARG A 161 -0.71 15.57 2.73
CA ARG A 161 -1.98 15.25 2.10
C ARG A 161 -1.90 15.24 0.57
N SER A 162 -1.12 16.13 -0.03
CA SER A 162 -0.95 16.19 -1.49
C SER A 162 -0.15 14.99 -2.01
N VAL A 163 0.82 14.48 -1.24
CA VAL A 163 1.64 13.33 -1.64
C VAL A 163 1.01 11.94 -1.40
N ARG A 164 -0.29 11.87 -1.06
CA ARG A 164 -1.00 10.60 -0.83
C ARG A 164 -0.84 9.60 -1.98
N LYS A 165 -0.87 10.09 -3.23
CA LYS A 165 -0.69 9.25 -4.43
C LYS A 165 0.68 8.55 -4.44
N TYR A 166 1.74 9.23 -4.02
CA TYR A 166 3.09 8.65 -3.93
C TYR A 166 3.23 7.72 -2.71
N ALA A 167 2.61 8.08 -1.58
CA ALA A 167 2.59 7.23 -0.39
C ALA A 167 1.94 5.87 -0.68
N VAL A 168 0.84 5.85 -1.45
CA VAL A 168 0.18 4.60 -1.89
C VAL A 168 1.15 3.70 -2.67
N VAL A 169 1.90 4.26 -3.63
CA VAL A 169 2.90 3.51 -4.41
C VAL A 169 4.04 3.00 -3.52
N GLY A 170 4.56 3.84 -2.62
CA GLY A 170 5.62 3.46 -1.69
C GLY A 170 5.20 2.32 -0.75
N ILE A 171 3.97 2.38 -0.23
CA ILE A 171 3.41 1.32 0.64
C ILE A 171 3.19 0.03 -0.14
N LEU A 172 2.71 0.11 -1.38
CA LEU A 172 2.55 -1.07 -2.25
C LEU A 172 3.90 -1.73 -2.55
N LEU A 173 4.94 -0.94 -2.83
CA LEU A 173 6.29 -1.45 -3.08
C LEU A 173 6.87 -2.11 -1.82
N LEU A 174 6.68 -1.47 -0.65
CA LEU A 174 7.07 -2.04 0.62
C LEU A 174 6.32 -3.35 0.89
N ALA A 175 5.01 -3.39 0.66
CA ALA A 175 4.21 -4.59 0.81
C ALA A 175 4.71 -5.71 -0.12
N ALA A 176 5.00 -5.41 -1.39
CA ALA A 176 5.57 -6.37 -2.33
C ALA A 176 6.94 -6.91 -1.90
N LEU A 177 7.76 -6.09 -1.22
CA LEU A 177 9.05 -6.52 -0.67
C LEU A 177 8.89 -7.44 0.55
N VAL A 178 7.92 -7.15 1.41
CA VAL A 178 7.71 -7.80 2.70
C VAL A 178 6.90 -9.09 2.58
N THR A 179 5.86 -9.08 1.76
CA THR A 179 5.03 -10.23 1.37
C THR A 179 5.26 -10.53 -0.12
N PRO A 180 6.29 -11.33 -0.48
CA PRO A 180 6.52 -11.77 -1.86
C PRO A 180 5.30 -12.54 -2.43
N PRO A 181 5.29 -12.81 -3.76
CA PRO A 181 4.18 -12.61 -4.71
C PRO A 181 2.81 -13.12 -4.25
N ASP A 182 2.25 -12.49 -3.22
CA ASP A 182 0.94 -12.80 -2.65
C ASP A 182 0.09 -11.54 -2.62
N VAL A 183 -0.80 -11.43 -3.59
CA VAL A 183 -1.66 -10.27 -3.79
C VAL A 183 -2.62 -10.08 -2.61
N ILE A 184 -3.12 -11.15 -2.00
CA ILE A 184 -4.12 -11.05 -0.91
C ILE A 184 -3.45 -10.50 0.34
N THR A 185 -2.34 -11.09 0.77
CA THR A 185 -1.64 -10.56 1.95
C THR A 185 -1.02 -9.19 1.67
N GLN A 186 -0.61 -8.90 0.43
CA GLN A 186 -0.15 -7.57 0.02
C GLN A 186 -1.25 -6.51 0.16
N VAL A 187 -2.51 -6.79 -0.23
CA VAL A 187 -3.63 -5.86 -0.08
C VAL A 187 -3.99 -5.64 1.39
N ILE A 188 -4.04 -6.70 2.19
CA ILE A 188 -4.34 -6.57 3.63
C ILE A 188 -3.24 -5.75 4.33
N LEU A 189 -1.98 -6.04 4.00
CA LEU A 189 -0.83 -5.30 4.49
C LEU A 189 -0.91 -3.82 4.08
N PHE A 190 -1.22 -3.55 2.82
CA PHE A 190 -1.44 -2.20 2.33
C PHE A 190 -2.49 -1.46 3.16
N THR A 191 -3.65 -2.06 3.43
CA THR A 191 -4.70 -1.45 4.26
C THR A 191 -4.18 -1.08 5.65
N VAL A 192 -3.41 -1.97 6.28
CA VAL A 192 -2.85 -1.73 7.63
C VAL A 192 -1.84 -0.58 7.60
N VAL A 193 -0.87 -0.60 6.69
CA VAL A 193 0.20 0.41 6.64
C VAL A 193 -0.33 1.75 6.15
N TYR A 194 -1.26 1.76 5.22
CA TYR A 194 -1.96 2.99 4.81
C TYR A 194 -2.77 3.59 5.96
N GLY A 195 -3.45 2.75 6.75
CA GLY A 195 -4.12 3.19 7.98
C GLY A 195 -3.16 3.87 8.97
N LEU A 196 -1.95 3.32 9.15
CA LEU A 196 -0.91 3.95 9.98
C LEU A 196 -0.42 5.27 9.40
N TYR A 197 -0.29 5.36 8.09
CA TYR A 197 0.05 6.61 7.41
C TYR A 197 -1.03 7.69 7.64
N GLU A 198 -2.31 7.36 7.53
CA GLU A 198 -3.38 8.32 7.82
C GLU A 198 -3.36 8.79 9.29
N ILE A 199 -3.14 7.85 10.22
CA ILE A 199 -2.97 8.16 11.64
C ILE A 199 -1.77 9.09 11.87
N SER A 200 -0.70 8.94 11.10
CA SER A 200 0.47 9.82 11.19
C SER A 200 0.16 11.26 10.77
N ILE A 201 -0.60 11.46 9.69
CA ILE A 201 -1.03 12.78 9.22
C ILE A 201 -1.90 13.44 10.30
N PHE A 202 -2.79 12.67 10.94
CA PHE A 202 -3.60 13.16 12.05
C PHE A 202 -2.75 13.64 13.23
N PHE A 203 -1.69 12.92 13.59
CA PHE A 203 -0.76 13.36 14.64
C PHE A 203 -0.01 14.63 14.26
N VAL A 204 0.48 14.74 13.01
CA VAL A 204 1.15 15.94 12.50
C VAL A 204 0.24 17.16 12.58
N ALA A 205 -0.98 17.06 12.04
CA ALA A 205 -1.97 18.14 12.08
C ALA A 205 -2.32 18.58 13.51
N ARG A 206 -2.38 17.64 14.46
CA ARG A 206 -2.60 17.96 15.87
C ARG A 206 -1.42 18.74 16.47
N VAL A 207 -0.19 18.39 16.09
CA VAL A 207 1.03 19.06 16.56
C VAL A 207 1.13 20.48 16.00
N GLU A 208 0.84 20.66 14.71
CA GLU A 208 0.79 21.98 14.05
C GLU A 208 -0.25 22.89 14.71
N LYS A 209 -1.48 22.40 14.87
CA LYS A 209 -2.55 23.16 15.54
C LYS A 209 -2.18 23.59 16.96
N GLN A 210 -1.44 22.76 17.71
CA GLN A 210 -0.94 23.14 19.03
C GLN A 210 0.15 24.21 18.97
N ARG A 211 1.01 24.18 17.95
CA ARG A 211 2.04 25.19 17.72
C ARG A 211 1.41 26.54 17.37
N GLU A 212 0.47 26.57 16.43
CA GLU A 212 -0.25 27.78 16.05
C GLU A 212 -1.04 28.37 17.23
N ALA A 213 -1.74 27.53 18.01
CA ALA A 213 -2.48 28.01 19.18
C ALA A 213 -1.56 28.68 20.20
N ARG A 214 -0.33 28.22 20.35
CA ARG A 214 0.68 28.86 21.20
C ARG A 214 1.14 30.19 20.61
N LEU A 215 1.42 30.26 19.31
CA LEU A 215 1.82 31.50 18.63
C LEU A 215 0.71 32.56 18.69
N ARG A 216 -0.56 32.16 18.50
CA ARG A 216 -1.73 33.04 18.67
C ARG A 216 -1.87 33.53 20.11
N ALA A 217 -1.62 32.67 21.10
CA ALA A 217 -1.65 33.07 22.52
C ALA A 217 -0.52 34.05 22.89
N GLU A 218 0.63 33.96 22.22
CA GLU A 218 1.79 34.84 22.43
C GLU A 218 1.73 36.12 21.57
N GLY A 219 0.71 36.27 20.71
CA GLY A 219 0.55 37.44 19.83
C GLY A 219 1.59 37.53 18.70
N LEU A 220 2.30 36.43 18.41
CA LEU A 220 3.31 36.30 17.35
C LEU A 220 2.75 35.66 16.08
N TRP A 221 1.44 35.42 16.01
CA TRP A 221 0.81 34.84 14.83
C TRP A 221 0.58 35.91 13.77
N ASN A 222 1.27 35.78 12.64
CA ASN A 222 1.06 36.61 11.47
C ASN A 222 0.07 35.87 10.55
N GLU A 223 -1.04 36.51 10.18
CA GLU A 223 -2.07 35.90 9.33
C GLU A 223 -1.60 35.73 7.87
N ASP A 224 -0.52 36.41 7.48
CA ASP A 224 0.04 36.41 6.13
C ASP A 224 1.02 35.24 5.84
N ASP A 225 1.44 34.48 6.86
CA ASP A 225 2.41 33.36 6.70
C ASP A 225 1.75 32.05 6.20
N ASP A 226 0.40 32.00 6.14
CA ASP A 226 -0.37 30.82 5.74
C ASP A 226 -0.37 30.56 4.21
N GLU A 227 0.14 31.49 3.39
CA GLU A 227 0.24 31.35 1.93
C GLU A 227 1.42 30.47 1.47
N ASP A 228 2.44 30.25 2.32
CA ASP A 228 3.68 29.52 1.97
C ASP A 228 3.64 28.00 2.26
N ASP A 229 2.55 27.47 2.83
CA ASP A 229 2.41 26.04 3.14
C ASP A 229 2.08 25.16 1.91
N ALA A 230 1.96 25.76 0.72
CA ALA A 230 1.91 25.05 -0.55
C ALA A 230 3.32 24.53 -0.91
N PRO A 231 3.49 23.22 -1.18
CA PRO A 231 4.78 22.70 -1.58
C PRO A 231 5.25 23.40 -2.86
N ALA A 232 6.47 23.94 -2.84
CA ALA A 232 7.11 24.64 -3.97
C ALA A 232 7.07 23.87 -5.32
N ALA A 233 6.79 22.56 -5.29
CA ALA A 233 6.54 21.75 -6.48
C ALA A 233 5.28 22.19 -7.26
N GLU A 234 4.24 22.71 -6.60
CA GLU A 234 2.99 23.16 -7.27
C GLU A 234 3.17 24.54 -7.92
N ALA A 235 4.04 25.41 -7.39
CA ALA A 235 4.36 26.70 -8.01
C ALA A 235 5.26 26.55 -9.25
N GLU A 236 6.12 25.53 -9.28
CA GLU A 236 7.00 25.25 -10.43
C GLU A 236 6.27 24.45 -11.52
N GLU A 237 5.37 23.51 -11.18
CA GLU A 237 4.51 22.81 -12.17
C GLU A 237 3.43 23.72 -12.76
N ALA A 238 2.78 24.60 -11.98
CA ALA A 238 1.77 25.53 -12.51
C ALA A 238 2.39 26.58 -13.45
N ALA A 239 3.61 27.06 -13.15
CA ALA A 239 4.34 27.94 -14.05
C ALA A 239 4.87 27.24 -15.31
N ALA A 240 5.10 25.93 -15.26
CA ALA A 240 5.56 25.14 -16.41
C ALA A 240 4.42 24.66 -17.32
N GLN A 241 3.17 24.57 -16.82
CA GLN A 241 2.00 24.14 -17.59
C GLN A 241 1.43 25.23 -18.51
N ASP A 242 1.59 26.51 -18.17
CA ASP A 242 1.07 27.63 -18.98
C ASP A 242 1.95 27.96 -20.22
N ASP A 243 3.19 27.49 -20.23
CA ASP A 243 4.23 27.86 -21.21
C ASP A 243 4.65 26.71 -22.15
N ASP A 244 4.02 25.53 -22.11
CA ASP A 244 4.36 24.42 -23.00
C ASP A 244 3.70 24.60 -24.40
N PRO A 245 4.46 24.91 -25.46
CA PRO A 245 3.92 25.29 -26.77
C PRO A 245 3.14 24.16 -27.47
N ILE A 246 3.31 22.91 -27.02
CA ILE A 246 2.61 21.75 -27.57
C ILE A 246 1.14 21.71 -27.13
N PHE A 247 0.79 22.16 -25.92
CA PHE A 247 -0.59 22.12 -25.42
C PHE A 247 -1.48 23.18 -26.08
N LYS A 248 -0.91 24.34 -26.44
CA LYS A 248 -1.62 25.40 -27.20
C LYS A 248 -1.98 24.97 -28.62
N GLU A 249 -1.13 24.20 -29.31
CA GLU A 249 -1.46 23.67 -30.64
C GLU A 249 -2.63 22.68 -30.59
N PHE A 250 -2.78 21.91 -29.51
CA PHE A 250 -3.91 20.97 -29.38
C PHE A 250 -5.24 21.66 -29.04
N GLU A 251 -5.23 22.75 -28.28
CA GLU A 251 -6.45 23.54 -28.00
C GLU A 251 -6.91 24.35 -29.22
N ASP A 252 -5.97 24.93 -29.98
CA ASP A 252 -6.27 25.64 -31.23
C ASP A 252 -6.84 24.70 -32.31
N ASP A 253 -6.39 23.44 -32.35
CA ASP A 253 -6.86 22.41 -33.29
C ASP A 253 -8.27 21.87 -32.93
N GLU A 254 -8.61 21.74 -31.64
CA GLU A 254 -9.97 21.35 -31.20
C GLU A 254 -11.00 22.47 -31.46
N GLU A 255 -10.64 23.74 -31.23
CA GLU A 255 -11.53 24.88 -31.49
C GLU A 255 -11.71 25.16 -33.00
N ALA A 256 -10.72 24.81 -33.82
CA ALA A 256 -10.82 24.83 -35.29
C ALA A 256 -11.66 23.67 -35.85
N ALA A 257 -11.59 22.48 -35.25
CA ALA A 257 -12.37 21.31 -35.67
C ALA A 257 -13.88 21.48 -35.38
N ASP A 258 -14.24 22.07 -34.24
CA ASP A 258 -15.64 22.31 -33.86
C ASP A 258 -16.29 23.45 -34.69
N ALA A 259 -15.50 24.34 -35.28
CA ALA A 259 -15.99 25.45 -36.11
C ALA A 259 -16.29 25.04 -37.57
N GLU A 260 -15.67 23.98 -38.09
CA GLU A 260 -15.88 23.51 -39.48
C GLU A 260 -16.99 22.44 -39.62
N GLU A 261 -17.41 21.75 -38.56
CA GLU A 261 -18.41 20.66 -38.65
C GLU A 261 -19.88 21.14 -38.81
N HIS A 262 -20.19 22.43 -38.62
CA HIS A 262 -21.55 22.97 -38.77
C HIS A 262 -21.90 23.54 -40.17
N GLY A 263 -21.07 23.31 -41.19
CA GLY A 263 -21.24 23.89 -42.53
C GLY A 263 -21.19 22.90 -43.72
N GLN A 264 -22.30 22.21 -43.98
CA GLN A 264 -22.70 21.61 -45.27
C GLN A 264 -21.97 20.37 -45.86
N ASP A 265 -22.84 19.51 -46.40
CA ASP A 265 -22.68 18.45 -47.43
C ASP A 265 -22.10 17.07 -47.08
N LYS A 266 -23.00 16.08 -47.09
CA LYS A 266 -22.73 14.63 -47.02
C LYS A 266 -22.05 14.13 -48.30
N PRO A 267 -21.04 13.24 -48.22
CA PRO A 267 -20.70 12.35 -49.32
C PRO A 267 -21.18 10.91 -49.07
N VAL A 268 -21.91 10.44 -50.08
CA VAL A 268 -22.37 9.08 -50.36
C VAL A 268 -21.19 8.12 -50.45
N TRP A 269 -21.16 7.01 -49.69
CA TRP A 269 -20.49 5.77 -50.13
C TRP A 269 -21.21 4.52 -49.66
N ASP A 270 -21.49 3.72 -50.66
CA ASP A 270 -22.22 2.46 -50.76
C ASP A 270 -21.25 1.31 -50.45
N ILE A 271 -21.50 0.53 -49.38
CA ILE A 271 -20.87 -0.79 -49.21
C ILE A 271 -21.93 -1.73 -48.65
N ALA A 272 -22.26 -2.73 -49.46
CA ALA A 272 -23.18 -3.81 -49.19
C ALA A 272 -22.80 -4.61 -47.93
N GLU A 273 -23.73 -4.70 -46.99
CA GLU A 273 -23.72 -5.69 -45.93
C GLU A 273 -24.89 -6.65 -46.14
N ASP A 274 -24.51 -7.88 -46.49
CA ASP A 274 -25.34 -9.07 -46.57
C ASP A 274 -25.76 -9.45 -45.15
N ASP A 275 -27.01 -9.15 -44.77
CA ASP A 275 -27.60 -9.49 -43.47
C ASP A 275 -28.51 -10.73 -43.59
N PRO A 276 -28.07 -11.92 -43.15
CA PRO A 276 -28.92 -13.10 -43.11
C PRO A 276 -29.56 -13.21 -41.73
N ARG A 277 -30.58 -12.39 -41.45
CA ARG A 277 -31.60 -12.68 -40.41
C ARG A 277 -32.73 -11.64 -40.42
N ARG A 278 -33.61 -11.73 -41.41
CA ARG A 278 -34.99 -11.28 -41.23
C ARG A 278 -35.95 -12.31 -41.82
N THR A 279 -36.69 -12.93 -40.92
CA THR A 279 -37.84 -13.78 -41.19
C THR A 279 -38.97 -12.91 -41.72
N ASP A 280 -39.42 -13.19 -42.93
CA ASP A 280 -40.58 -12.55 -43.55
C ASP A 280 -41.87 -12.98 -42.83
N GLU A 281 -42.51 -12.03 -42.16
CA GLU A 281 -43.95 -12.06 -41.86
C GLU A 281 -44.64 -11.18 -42.90
N ASP A 282 -45.60 -11.80 -43.57
CA ASP A 282 -46.90 -11.23 -43.96
C ASP A 282 -46.92 -9.93 -44.77
N ASP A 283 -47.23 -10.03 -46.06
CA ASP A 283 -48.56 -9.57 -46.52
C ASP A 283 -48.79 -9.93 -48.00
N ASP A 284 -49.74 -10.85 -48.20
CA ASP A 284 -50.47 -11.08 -49.44
C ASP A 284 -51.37 -9.88 -49.73
N PRO A 285 -51.39 -9.36 -50.97
CA PRO A 285 -52.71 -9.13 -51.53
C PRO A 285 -52.78 -9.60 -52.98
N GLY A 286 -53.47 -10.71 -53.16
CA GLY A 286 -54.62 -10.75 -54.03
C GLY A 286 -54.32 -10.78 -55.53
N MET A 287 -54.47 -12.01 -56.05
CA MET A 287 -55.37 -12.31 -57.17
C MET A 287 -54.92 -11.94 -58.61
N VAL A 288 -54.89 -13.01 -59.43
CA VAL A 288 -55.40 -13.10 -60.82
C VAL A 288 -54.34 -13.39 -61.91
N ASN A 289 -54.24 -14.70 -62.20
CA ASN A 289 -54.38 -15.40 -63.49
C ASN A 289 -53.53 -15.07 -64.74
N LYS A 290 -53.32 -16.18 -65.47
CA LYS A 290 -53.03 -16.39 -66.91
C LYS A 290 -51.57 -16.23 -67.33
N ASP A 291 -50.97 -17.14 -68.09
CA ASP A 291 -51.43 -18.28 -68.92
C ASP A 291 -50.36 -19.39 -68.88
#